data_AF-A0A915N1R3-F1
#
_entry.id   AF-A0A915N1R3-F1
#
_cell.length_a   1.000
_cell.length_b   1.000
_cell.length_c   1.000
_cell.angle_alpha   90.00
_cell.angle_beta   90.00
_cell.angle_gamma   90.00
#
_symmetry.space_group_name_H-M   'P 1'
#
loop_
_entity.id
_entity.type
_entity.pdbx_description
1 polymer ?
#
loop_
_entity_poly.entity_id
_entity_poly.type
_entity_poly.pdbx_seq_one_letter_code
_entity_poly.pdbx_strand_id
1 'polypeptide(L)'
;MTLLDEDSRLLGRLMNEPIQPIAQAGISPSFEAIELFSLHLPHCSLSQLLDIFASISSVSEDYFSCSHARIREMAILIEHIPLSLRDRYTFCLCPINNNGTSFLSTAYILIVKKYSEGNAITIQFIKHLVMGEMRLADNLERLRILGDVYDILYAYLWLSYRFEDYFPNRDLVRELQVECGDLINKSIQLMILKESSKKSANTLIRKSPYIEKGKEKRNNIILKKDGKMGGKQQQFAAKDFENNFRFVVEKLKK
;
A
#
# COMPACT_ATOMS: atom_id res chain seq x y z
N MET A 1 2.27 26.06 -21.18
CA MET A 1 1.87 25.14 -22.26
C MET A 1 1.48 23.83 -21.59
N THR A 2 0.22 23.43 -21.71
CA THR A 2 -0.28 22.13 -21.23
C THR A 2 0.06 21.03 -22.25
N LEU A 3 -0.06 19.76 -21.88
CA LEU A 3 0.19 18.64 -22.81
C LEU A 3 -0.80 18.63 -23.99
N LEU A 4 -2.07 18.95 -23.72
CA LEU A 4 -3.11 19.15 -24.72
C LEU A 4 -3.43 20.64 -24.82
N ASP A 5 -3.53 21.17 -26.04
CA ASP A 5 -3.80 22.61 -26.26
C ASP A 5 -5.17 23.05 -25.74
N GLU A 6 -6.15 22.15 -25.70
CA GLU A 6 -7.48 22.39 -25.14
C GLU A 6 -7.46 22.75 -23.64
N ASP A 7 -6.51 22.18 -22.89
CA ASP A 7 -6.36 22.43 -21.44
C ASP A 7 -5.71 23.78 -21.13
N SER A 8 -5.07 24.42 -22.12
CA SER A 8 -4.32 25.67 -21.92
C SER A 8 -5.23 26.80 -21.44
N ARG A 9 -6.46 26.85 -21.98
CA ARG A 9 -7.50 27.82 -21.59
C ARG A 9 -8.06 27.52 -20.21
N LEU A 10 -8.19 26.24 -19.84
CA LEU A 10 -8.65 25.85 -18.51
C LEU A 10 -7.60 26.20 -17.45
N LEU A 11 -6.33 25.83 -17.68
CA LEU A 11 -5.23 26.14 -16.77
C LEU A 11 -5.09 27.66 -16.57
N GLY A 12 -5.15 28.44 -17.65
CA GLY A 12 -5.10 29.90 -17.57
C GLY A 12 -6.24 30.50 -16.75
N ARG A 13 -7.44 29.89 -16.76
CA ARG A 13 -8.54 30.33 -15.89
C ARG A 13 -8.27 30.00 -14.42
N LEU A 14 -7.88 28.76 -14.12
CA LEU A 14 -7.62 28.30 -12.75
C LEU A 14 -6.46 29.07 -12.08
N MET A 15 -5.41 29.40 -12.84
CA MET A 15 -4.29 30.20 -12.33
C MET A 15 -4.66 31.65 -11.98
N ASN A 16 -5.69 32.20 -12.63
CA ASN A 16 -6.15 33.57 -12.39
C ASN A 16 -7.26 33.65 -11.33
N GLU A 17 -7.74 32.50 -10.84
CA GLU A 17 -8.73 32.46 -9.77
C GLU A 17 -8.09 32.83 -8.43
N PRO A 18 -8.69 33.73 -7.63
CA PRO A 18 -8.13 34.10 -6.33
C PRO A 18 -8.18 32.90 -5.36
N ILE A 19 -7.06 32.66 -4.67
CA ILE A 19 -6.97 31.62 -3.65
C ILE A 19 -7.88 32.00 -2.48
N GLN A 20 -8.86 31.15 -2.18
CA GLN A 20 -9.75 31.33 -1.04
C GLN A 20 -8.98 31.12 0.28
N PRO A 21 -9.15 32.00 1.28
CA PRO A 21 -8.56 31.79 2.60
C PRO A 21 -9.03 30.49 3.25
N ILE A 22 -8.13 29.85 4.01
CA ILE A 22 -8.45 28.63 4.76
C ILE A 22 -9.33 29.04 5.96
N ALA A 23 -10.55 28.47 6.03
CA ALA A 23 -11.53 28.84 7.05
C ALA A 23 -11.41 28.05 8.35
N GLN A 24 -10.92 26.81 8.31
CA GLN A 24 -10.91 25.91 9.46
C GLN A 24 -9.59 25.14 9.57
N ALA A 25 -9.21 24.80 10.81
CA ALA A 25 -8.05 23.96 11.10
C ALA A 25 -8.45 22.54 11.52
N GLY A 26 -7.68 21.54 11.08
CA GLY A 26 -7.92 20.14 11.42
C GLY A 26 -7.40 19.79 12.82
N ILE A 27 -8.22 19.12 13.62
CA ILE A 27 -7.84 18.57 14.93
C ILE A 27 -7.90 17.04 14.89
N SER A 28 -6.90 16.40 15.52
CA SER A 28 -6.89 14.96 15.78
C SER A 28 -6.88 14.69 17.28
N PRO A 29 -7.48 13.58 17.75
CA PRO A 29 -7.44 13.18 19.14
C PRO A 29 -6.00 12.93 19.57
N SER A 30 -5.65 13.42 20.76
CA SER A 30 -4.44 12.99 21.44
C SER A 30 -4.62 11.56 21.97
N PHE A 31 -3.50 10.89 22.25
CA PHE A 31 -3.54 9.56 22.86
C PHE A 31 -4.26 9.57 24.21
N GLU A 32 -4.01 10.59 25.03
CA GLU A 32 -4.60 10.76 26.36
C GLU A 32 -6.13 10.83 26.30
N ALA A 33 -6.68 11.51 25.27
CA ALA A 33 -8.13 11.55 25.06
C ALA A 33 -8.70 10.15 24.76
N ILE A 34 -8.01 9.36 23.93
CA ILE A 34 -8.42 7.97 23.62
C ILE A 34 -8.26 7.05 24.84
N GLU A 35 -7.20 7.24 25.63
CA GLU A 35 -6.95 6.49 26.86
C GLU A 35 -8.06 6.71 27.90
N LEU A 36 -8.49 7.97 28.09
CA LEU A 36 -9.62 8.30 28.96
C LEU A 36 -10.92 7.59 28.53
N PHE A 37 -11.18 7.48 27.22
CA PHE A 37 -12.35 6.74 26.72
C PHE A 37 -12.22 5.24 27.01
N SER A 38 -11.03 4.67 26.84
CA SER A 38 -10.78 3.26 27.13
C SER A 38 -11.05 2.90 28.60
N LEU A 39 -10.86 3.83 29.54
CA LEU A 39 -11.19 3.61 30.95
C LEU A 39 -12.71 3.47 31.19
N HIS A 40 -13.51 4.21 30.44
CA HIS A 40 -14.97 4.17 30.53
C HIS A 40 -15.59 3.04 29.68
N LEU A 41 -14.86 2.58 28.67
CA LEU A 41 -15.29 1.56 27.70
C LEU A 41 -14.24 0.43 27.59
N PRO A 42 -14.02 -0.37 28.64
CA PRO A 42 -12.90 -1.31 28.72
C PRO A 42 -13.00 -2.49 27.74
N HIS A 43 -14.20 -2.76 27.19
CA HIS A 43 -14.45 -3.84 26.25
C HIS A 43 -14.44 -3.40 24.78
N CYS A 44 -14.30 -2.10 24.51
CA CYS A 44 -14.25 -1.59 23.15
C CYS A 44 -12.84 -1.72 22.56
N SER A 45 -12.76 -2.16 21.30
CA SER A 45 -11.49 -2.18 20.58
C SER A 45 -11.07 -0.77 20.14
N LEU A 46 -9.79 -0.58 19.81
CA LEU A 46 -9.28 0.75 19.43
C LEU A 46 -10.03 1.34 18.22
N SER A 47 -10.42 0.50 17.25
CA SER A 47 -11.21 0.94 16.10
C SER A 47 -12.59 1.47 16.53
N GLN A 48 -13.26 0.77 17.46
CA GLN A 48 -14.53 1.21 18.03
C GLN A 48 -14.38 2.47 18.87
N LEU A 49 -13.31 2.59 19.66
CA LEU A 49 -13.02 3.81 20.44
C LEU A 49 -12.83 5.02 19.53
N LEU A 50 -12.15 4.87 18.38
CA LEU A 50 -11.98 5.93 17.39
C LEU A 50 -13.31 6.32 16.72
N ASP A 51 -14.15 5.33 16.40
CA ASP A 51 -15.48 5.57 15.81
C ASP A 51 -16.40 6.32 16.81
N ILE A 52 -16.41 5.88 18.08
CA ILE A 52 -17.16 6.55 19.15
C ILE A 52 -16.63 7.97 19.37
N PHE A 53 -15.32 8.14 19.48
CA PHE A 53 -14.69 9.45 19.64
C PHE A 53 -15.12 10.40 18.53
N ALA A 54 -15.03 9.97 17.27
CA ALA A 54 -15.43 10.78 16.12
C ALA A 54 -16.92 11.14 16.13
N SER A 55 -17.78 10.26 16.65
CA SER A 55 -19.23 10.51 16.73
C SER A 55 -19.64 11.47 17.85
N ILE A 56 -18.90 11.52 18.96
CA ILE A 56 -19.26 12.36 20.12
C ILE A 56 -18.42 13.63 20.23
N SER A 57 -17.26 13.68 19.57
CA SER A 57 -16.42 14.87 19.54
C SER A 57 -17.15 16.01 18.84
N SER A 58 -17.37 17.11 19.55
CA SER A 58 -17.79 18.39 18.97
C SER A 58 -16.59 19.34 18.95
N VAL A 59 -16.44 20.08 17.87
CA VAL A 59 -15.37 21.07 17.67
C VAL A 59 -16.00 22.43 17.40
N SER A 60 -15.30 23.51 17.77
CA SER A 60 -15.74 24.87 17.50
C SER A 60 -15.77 25.16 15.99
N GLU A 61 -16.47 26.21 15.58
CA GLU A 61 -16.70 26.55 14.16
C GLU A 61 -15.41 26.76 13.35
N ASP A 62 -14.31 27.14 13.99
CA ASP A 62 -12.99 27.33 13.36
C ASP A 62 -12.21 26.02 13.15
N TYR A 63 -12.76 24.88 13.54
CA TYR A 63 -12.07 23.59 13.49
C TYR A 63 -12.92 22.48 12.87
N PHE A 64 -12.24 21.47 12.34
CA PHE A 64 -12.87 20.23 11.89
C PHE A 64 -12.10 19.02 12.40
N SER A 65 -12.79 17.90 12.61
CA SER A 65 -12.13 16.64 12.98
C SER A 65 -11.44 16.02 11.77
N CYS A 66 -10.15 15.75 11.88
CA CYS A 66 -9.37 15.05 10.87
C CYS A 66 -9.90 13.62 10.64
N SER A 67 -9.66 13.07 9.45
CA SER A 67 -10.02 11.68 9.16
C SER A 67 -9.10 10.70 9.90
N HIS A 68 -9.71 9.73 10.60
CA HIS A 68 -9.00 8.65 11.31
C HIS A 68 -9.01 7.32 10.54
N ALA A 69 -9.45 7.32 9.28
CA ALA A 69 -9.67 6.10 8.49
C ALA A 69 -8.43 5.18 8.45
N ARG A 70 -7.24 5.76 8.24
CA ARG A 70 -5.98 4.99 8.18
C ARG A 70 -5.65 4.32 9.51
N ILE A 71 -5.72 5.08 10.61
CA ILE A 71 -5.44 4.56 11.97
C ILE A 71 -6.43 3.44 12.30
N ARG A 72 -7.70 3.63 11.93
CA ARG A 72 -8.76 2.64 12.10
C ARG A 72 -8.50 1.36 11.32
N GLU A 73 -8.11 1.45 10.04
CA GLU A 73 -7.74 0.30 9.21
C GLU A 73 -6.59 -0.50 9.83
N MET A 74 -5.55 0.19 10.31
CA MET A 74 -4.43 -0.43 11.00
C MET A 74 -4.85 -1.07 12.33
N ALA A 75 -5.75 -0.41 13.09
CA ALA A 75 -6.27 -0.94 14.34
C ALA A 75 -7.03 -2.26 14.14
N ILE A 76 -7.82 -2.36 13.06
CA ILE A 76 -8.51 -3.61 12.67
C ILE A 76 -7.48 -4.67 12.27
N LEU A 77 -6.45 -4.31 11.50
CA LEU A 77 -5.41 -5.24 11.04
C LEU A 77 -4.70 -5.95 12.21
N ILE A 78 -4.39 -5.23 13.29
CA ILE A 78 -3.64 -5.76 14.44
C ILE A 78 -4.52 -6.10 15.65
N GLU A 79 -5.86 -6.05 15.51
CA GLU A 79 -6.82 -6.18 16.61
C GLU A 79 -6.61 -7.48 17.43
N HIS A 80 -6.34 -8.58 16.73
CA HIS A 80 -6.16 -9.91 17.28
C HIS A 80 -4.84 -10.12 18.06
N ILE A 81 -3.90 -9.17 18.02
CA ILE A 81 -2.60 -9.28 18.69
C ILE A 81 -2.70 -8.64 20.09
N PRO A 82 -2.26 -9.33 21.16
CA PRO A 82 -2.34 -8.79 22.52
C PRO A 82 -1.26 -7.71 22.72
N LEU A 83 -1.70 -6.44 22.77
CA LEU A 83 -0.85 -5.26 22.94
C LEU A 83 -1.47 -4.33 23.97
N SER A 84 -0.63 -3.56 24.66
CA SER A 84 -1.09 -2.42 25.44
C SER A 84 -1.78 -1.40 24.52
N LEU A 85 -2.71 -0.60 25.06
CA LEU A 85 -3.41 0.42 24.28
C LEU A 85 -2.43 1.44 23.67
N ARG A 86 -1.42 1.85 24.46
CA ARG A 86 -0.37 2.79 24.04
C ARG A 86 0.46 2.26 22.87
N ASP A 87 0.91 1.01 22.97
CA ASP A 87 1.70 0.40 21.90
C ASP A 87 0.85 0.22 20.66
N ARG A 88 -0.37 -0.30 20.82
CA ARG A 88 -1.33 -0.47 19.72
C ARG A 88 -1.56 0.86 18.99
N TYR A 89 -1.85 1.93 19.71
CA TYR A 89 -2.05 3.25 19.12
C TYR A 89 -0.80 3.72 18.36
N THR A 90 0.38 3.53 18.95
CA THR A 90 1.66 3.88 18.32
C THR A 90 1.91 3.09 17.02
N PHE A 91 1.63 1.79 17.00
CA PHE A 91 1.68 0.99 15.78
C PHE A 91 0.65 1.45 14.74
N CYS A 92 -0.54 1.88 15.14
CA CYS A 92 -1.55 2.38 14.19
C CYS A 92 -1.18 3.74 13.58
N LEU A 93 -0.33 4.53 14.27
CA LEU A 93 0.23 5.78 13.76
C LEU A 93 1.41 5.57 12.79
N CYS A 94 1.96 4.36 12.69
CA CYS A 94 3.05 4.07 11.78
C CYS A 94 2.61 4.43 10.35
N PRO A 95 3.40 5.24 9.61
CA PRO A 95 3.02 5.79 8.31
C PRO A 95 3.14 4.75 7.19
N ILE A 96 2.30 3.72 7.26
CA ILE A 96 2.19 2.66 6.26
C ILE A 96 0.85 2.83 5.58
N ASN A 97 0.85 2.77 4.25
CA ASN A 97 -0.38 2.75 3.49
C ASN A 97 -0.76 1.31 3.26
N ASN A 98 -1.88 0.85 3.81
CA ASN A 98 -2.40 -0.46 3.43
C ASN A 98 -2.92 -0.37 1.99
N ASN A 99 -2.01 -0.62 1.05
CA ASN A 99 -2.32 -0.56 -0.37
C ASN A 99 -3.20 -1.75 -0.79
N GLY A 100 -3.58 -2.67 0.09
CA GLY A 100 -4.33 -3.88 -0.23
C GLY A 100 -3.45 -5.03 -0.72
N THR A 101 -2.13 -4.93 -0.54
CA THR A 101 -1.20 -6.03 -0.84
C THR A 101 -1.08 -6.96 0.37
N SER A 102 -1.22 -8.27 0.10
CA SER A 102 -1.13 -9.30 1.14
C SER A 102 0.24 -9.33 1.83
N PHE A 103 1.31 -9.07 1.07
CA PHE A 103 2.68 -9.03 1.59
C PHE A 103 2.83 -7.98 2.70
N LEU A 104 2.48 -6.72 2.42
CA LEU A 104 2.63 -5.62 3.37
C LEU A 104 1.89 -5.89 4.69
N SER A 105 0.62 -6.30 4.56
CA SER A 105 -0.24 -6.61 5.71
C SER A 105 0.33 -7.75 6.55
N THR A 106 0.76 -8.84 5.89
CA THR A 106 1.33 -10.02 6.57
C THR A 106 2.65 -9.68 7.25
N ALA A 107 3.55 -8.98 6.54
CA ALA A 107 4.84 -8.55 7.06
C ALA A 107 4.68 -7.65 8.28
N TYR A 108 3.74 -6.71 8.23
CA TYR A 108 3.45 -5.83 9.35
C TYR A 108 2.90 -6.61 10.55
N ILE A 109 1.91 -7.49 10.35
CA ILE A 109 1.38 -8.37 11.41
C ILE A 109 2.50 -9.17 12.08
N LEU A 110 3.45 -9.72 11.31
CA LEU A 110 4.55 -10.50 11.87
C LEU A 110 5.51 -9.66 12.71
N ILE A 111 5.80 -8.42 12.31
CA ILE A 111 6.59 -7.48 13.11
C ILE A 111 5.89 -7.19 14.44
N VAL A 112 4.60 -6.84 14.38
CA VAL A 112 3.80 -6.50 15.55
C VAL A 112 3.63 -7.70 16.49
N LYS A 113 3.45 -8.90 15.93
CA LYS A 113 3.40 -10.15 16.71
C LYS A 113 4.71 -10.44 17.42
N LYS A 114 5.85 -10.27 16.73
CA LYS A 114 7.18 -10.48 17.32
C LYS A 114 7.43 -9.52 18.48
N TYR A 115 6.99 -8.26 18.35
CA TYR A 115 7.01 -7.29 19.44
C TYR A 115 6.14 -7.73 20.63
N SER A 116 4.90 -8.17 20.37
CA SER A 116 3.96 -8.66 21.41
C SER A 116 4.51 -9.85 22.20
N GLU A 117 5.31 -10.71 21.58
CA GLU A 117 5.99 -11.84 22.23
C GLU A 117 7.20 -11.42 23.09
N GLY A 118 7.55 -10.13 23.13
CA GLY A 118 8.71 -9.64 23.87
C GLY A 118 10.04 -9.82 23.13
N ASN A 119 10.01 -10.18 21.83
CA ASN A 119 11.21 -10.52 21.07
C ASN A 119 11.75 -9.30 20.30
N ALA A 120 13.07 -9.12 20.31
CA ALA A 120 13.73 -8.10 19.51
C ALA A 120 13.54 -8.38 18.00
N ILE A 121 13.21 -7.34 17.24
CA ILE A 121 13.08 -7.36 15.78
C ILE A 121 14.48 -7.10 15.20
N THR A 122 15.26 -8.18 15.04
CA THR A 122 16.64 -8.09 14.54
C THR A 122 16.69 -7.93 13.02
N ILE A 123 17.82 -7.47 12.51
CA ILE A 123 18.09 -7.40 11.06
C ILE A 123 17.93 -8.77 10.38
N GLN A 124 18.26 -9.87 11.06
CA GLN A 124 18.13 -11.22 10.50
C GLN A 124 16.66 -11.58 10.24
N PHE A 125 15.78 -11.22 11.17
CA PHE A 125 14.34 -11.38 11.00
C PHE A 125 13.81 -10.53 9.83
N ILE A 126 14.23 -9.26 9.76
CA ILE A 126 13.82 -8.37 8.66
C ILE A 126 14.32 -8.88 7.32
N LYS A 127 15.57 -9.32 7.21
CA LYS A 127 16.10 -9.93 5.99
C LYS A 127 15.32 -11.19 5.60
N HIS A 128 14.99 -12.07 6.55
CA HIS A 128 14.15 -13.24 6.26
C HIS A 128 12.78 -12.83 5.69
N LEU A 129 12.20 -11.74 6.21
CA LEU A 129 10.90 -11.25 5.80
C LEU A 129 10.91 -10.64 4.39
N VAL A 130 11.95 -9.87 4.04
CA VAL A 130 11.97 -9.06 2.80
C VAL A 130 12.84 -9.60 1.67
N MET A 131 13.86 -10.42 1.94
CA MET A 131 14.82 -10.83 0.91
C MET A 131 14.22 -11.72 -0.18
N GLY A 132 13.11 -12.42 0.10
CA GLY A 132 12.36 -13.12 -0.94
C GLY A 132 11.86 -12.17 -2.03
N GLU A 133 11.55 -10.94 -1.64
CA GLU A 133 10.94 -9.93 -2.50
C GLU A 133 11.93 -8.95 -3.13
N MET A 134 13.12 -8.78 -2.55
CA MET A 134 14.20 -7.92 -3.07
C MET A 134 14.84 -8.45 -4.37
N ARG A 135 14.13 -8.29 -5.48
CA ARG A 135 14.58 -8.66 -6.83
C ARG A 135 14.13 -7.59 -7.82
N LEU A 136 14.86 -7.48 -8.92
CA LEU A 136 14.50 -6.55 -10.00
C LEU A 136 13.07 -6.82 -10.48
N ALA A 137 12.28 -5.75 -10.57
CA ALA A 137 10.93 -5.80 -11.09
C ALA A 137 10.94 -5.66 -12.61
N ASP A 138 10.21 -6.53 -13.30
CA ASP A 138 10.04 -6.52 -14.76
C ASP A 138 8.65 -6.01 -15.20
N ASN A 139 7.75 -5.81 -14.24
CA ASN A 139 6.38 -5.35 -14.39
C ASN A 139 5.93 -4.46 -13.21
N LEU A 140 4.84 -3.73 -13.39
CA LEU A 140 4.32 -2.77 -12.38
C LEU A 140 3.85 -3.45 -11.09
N GLU A 141 3.29 -4.65 -11.15
CA GLU A 141 2.85 -5.39 -9.97
C GLU A 141 4.05 -5.74 -9.08
N ARG A 142 5.15 -6.20 -9.70
CA ARG A 142 6.38 -6.50 -8.98
C ARG A 142 7.03 -5.25 -8.41
N LEU A 143 6.97 -4.13 -9.13
CA LEU A 143 7.47 -2.85 -8.64
C LEU A 143 6.69 -2.38 -7.41
N ARG A 144 5.38 -2.62 -7.36
CA ARG A 144 4.54 -2.34 -6.20
C ARG A 144 4.95 -3.18 -4.98
N ILE A 145 5.19 -4.48 -5.15
CA ILE A 145 5.69 -5.34 -4.06
C ILE A 145 7.04 -4.83 -3.54
N LEU A 146 7.93 -4.38 -4.44
CA LEU A 146 9.21 -3.81 -4.04
C LEU A 146 9.04 -2.48 -3.28
N GLY A 147 8.04 -1.67 -3.66
CA GLY A 147 7.60 -0.52 -2.88
C GLY A 147 7.10 -0.90 -1.48
N ASP A 148 6.31 -1.96 -1.37
CA ASP A 148 5.84 -2.45 -0.06
C ASP A 148 7.01 -2.92 0.82
N VAL A 149 8.05 -3.54 0.24
CA VAL A 149 9.29 -3.87 0.97
C VAL A 149 9.94 -2.60 1.52
N TYR A 150 10.05 -1.55 0.71
CA TYR A 150 10.60 -0.28 1.16
C TYR A 150 9.77 0.32 2.31
N ASP A 151 8.44 0.24 2.23
CA ASP A 151 7.52 0.70 3.28
C ASP A 151 7.70 -0.09 4.58
N ILE A 152 7.93 -1.42 4.53
CA ILE A 152 8.26 -2.22 5.72
C ILE A 152 9.59 -1.81 6.35
N LEU A 153 10.61 -1.54 5.53
CA LEU A 153 11.91 -1.07 6.03
C LEU A 153 11.78 0.32 6.66
N TYR A 154 10.99 1.20 6.05
CA TYR A 154 10.68 2.50 6.61
C TYR A 154 9.89 2.39 7.92
N ALA A 155 8.91 1.50 8.00
CA ALA A 155 8.16 1.22 9.22
C ALA A 155 9.07 0.75 10.35
N TYR A 156 10.01 -0.16 10.07
CA TYR A 156 11.02 -0.58 11.04
C TYR A 156 11.78 0.62 11.60
N LEU A 157 12.29 1.50 10.73
CA LEU A 157 13.04 2.68 11.15
C LEU A 157 12.16 3.62 11.97
N TRP A 158 10.92 3.87 11.56
CA TRP A 158 9.99 4.74 12.29
C TRP A 158 9.64 4.20 13.68
N LEU A 159 9.39 2.89 13.78
CA LEU A 159 9.12 2.20 15.05
C LEU A 159 10.35 2.14 15.93
N SER A 160 11.54 2.08 15.33
CA SER A 160 12.77 2.00 16.10
C SER A 160 12.99 3.21 17.00
N TYR A 161 12.58 4.41 16.58
CA TYR A 161 12.64 5.64 17.39
C TYR A 161 11.63 5.67 18.56
N ARG A 162 10.67 4.75 18.60
CA ARG A 162 9.62 4.67 19.63
C ARG A 162 9.81 3.48 20.56
N PHE A 163 10.37 2.40 20.04
CA PHE A 163 10.61 1.15 20.75
C PHE A 163 12.09 0.77 20.66
N GLU A 164 12.97 1.59 21.25
CA GLU A 164 14.43 1.47 21.04
C GLU A 164 14.97 0.09 21.44
N ASP A 165 14.47 -0.46 22.54
CA ASP A 165 14.89 -1.77 23.07
C ASP A 165 14.51 -2.95 22.16
N TYR A 166 13.46 -2.79 21.35
CA TYR A 166 12.94 -3.85 20.48
C TYR A 166 13.49 -3.79 19.06
N PHE A 167 14.03 -2.65 18.63
CA PHE A 167 14.48 -2.41 17.25
C PHE A 167 15.96 -1.97 17.22
N PRO A 168 16.90 -2.88 17.53
CA PRO A 168 18.29 -2.53 17.79
C PRO A 168 19.13 -2.21 16.54
N ASN A 169 18.68 -2.56 15.33
CA ASN A 169 19.52 -2.58 14.12
C ASN A 169 19.17 -1.47 13.11
N ARG A 170 19.04 -0.22 13.57
CA ARG A 170 18.63 0.92 12.73
C ARG A 170 19.55 1.13 11.52
N ASP A 171 20.86 1.17 11.73
CA ASP A 171 21.82 1.48 10.66
C ASP A 171 21.85 0.39 9.58
N LEU A 172 21.85 -0.88 9.99
CA LEU A 172 21.81 -2.02 9.06
C LEU A 172 20.50 -2.07 8.26
N VAL A 173 19.36 -1.71 8.87
CA VAL A 173 18.08 -1.63 8.15
C VAL A 173 18.07 -0.42 7.21
N ARG A 174 18.73 0.69 7.56
CA ARG A 174 18.89 1.85 6.67
C ARG A 174 19.73 1.50 5.45
N GLU A 175 20.83 0.77 5.60
CA GLU A 175 21.61 0.26 4.47
C GLU A 175 20.75 -0.63 3.55
N LEU A 176 19.97 -1.54 4.13
CA LEU A 176 19.05 -2.40 3.39
C LEU A 176 17.97 -1.60 2.66
N GLN A 177 17.49 -0.51 3.25
CA GLN A 177 16.53 0.40 2.63
C GLN A 177 17.13 1.12 1.43
N VAL A 178 18.39 1.57 1.50
CA VAL A 178 19.11 2.16 0.38
C VAL A 178 19.28 1.15 -0.75
N GLU A 179 19.69 -0.09 -0.44
CA GLU A 179 19.79 -1.17 -1.44
C GLU A 179 18.45 -1.42 -2.14
N CYS A 180 17.34 -1.45 -1.39
CA CYS A 180 16.00 -1.57 -1.95
C CYS A 180 15.66 -0.38 -2.88
N GLY A 181 15.97 0.85 -2.45
CA GLY A 181 15.78 2.06 -3.26
C GLY A 181 16.54 2.02 -4.59
N ASP A 182 17.79 1.53 -4.56
CA ASP A 182 18.59 1.33 -5.78
C ASP A 182 17.98 0.27 -6.71
N LEU A 183 17.44 -0.82 -6.14
CA LEU A 183 16.73 -1.84 -6.91
C LEU A 183 15.46 -1.28 -7.57
N ILE A 184 14.69 -0.45 -6.86
CA ILE A 184 13.51 0.24 -7.41
C ILE A 184 13.92 1.12 -8.60
N ASN A 185 14.95 1.95 -8.41
CA ASN A 185 15.47 2.83 -9.45
C ASN A 185 15.94 2.05 -10.69
N LYS A 186 16.73 0.99 -10.50
CA LYS A 186 17.18 0.11 -11.59
C LYS A 186 15.99 -0.54 -12.32
N SER A 187 14.98 -1.00 -11.57
CA SER A 187 13.79 -1.63 -12.14
C SER A 187 13.00 -0.65 -13.02
N ILE A 188 12.82 0.59 -12.57
CA ILE A 188 12.15 1.66 -13.34
C ILE A 188 12.92 1.95 -14.63
N GLN A 189 14.25 2.10 -14.56
CA GLN A 189 15.09 2.36 -15.74
C GLN A 189 14.96 1.23 -16.78
N LEU A 190 14.99 -0.03 -16.34
CA LEU A 190 14.82 -1.18 -17.23
C LEU A 190 13.43 -1.19 -17.90
N MET A 191 12.37 -0.84 -17.17
CA MET A 191 11.02 -0.75 -17.74
C MET A 191 10.93 0.34 -18.82
N ILE A 192 11.50 1.52 -18.56
CA ILE A 192 11.55 2.63 -19.53
C ILE A 192 12.33 2.21 -20.79
N LEU A 193 13.47 1.56 -20.65
CA LEU A 193 14.29 1.07 -21.78
C LEU A 193 13.56 -0.02 -22.61
N LYS A 194 12.78 -0.88 -21.94
CA LYS A 194 11.96 -1.89 -22.62
C LYS A 194 10.86 -1.25 -23.44
N GLU A 195 10.26 -0.16 -22.96
CA GLU A 195 9.25 0.60 -23.70
C GLU A 195 9.83 1.37 -24.90
N SER A 196 11.00 2.00 -24.75
CA SER A 196 11.67 2.69 -25.86
C SER A 196 12.10 1.73 -26.98
N SER A 197 12.53 0.52 -26.61
CA SER A 197 12.86 -0.56 -27.55
C SER A 197 11.63 -1.07 -28.29
N LYS A 198 10.49 -1.24 -27.61
CA LYS A 198 9.20 -1.61 -28.23
C LYS A 198 8.70 -0.53 -29.20
N LYS A 199 8.82 0.75 -28.85
CA LYS A 199 8.46 1.88 -29.73
C LYS A 199 9.34 1.92 -30.99
N SER A 200 10.64 1.64 -30.86
CA SER A 200 11.57 1.56 -31.99
C SER A 200 11.27 0.36 -32.90
N ALA A 201 10.99 -0.82 -32.33
CA ALA A 201 10.61 -2.02 -33.09
C ALA A 201 9.27 -1.87 -33.84
N ASN A 202 8.26 -1.27 -33.22
CA ASN A 202 6.97 -0.99 -33.88
C ASN A 202 7.08 0.06 -35.00
N THR A 203 8.05 0.97 -34.92
CA THR A 203 8.34 1.93 -35.99
C THR A 203 9.00 1.27 -37.20
N LEU A 204 9.80 0.22 -36.98
CA LEU A 204 10.41 -0.58 -38.05
C LEU A 204 9.39 -1.48 -38.75
N ILE A 205 8.43 -2.05 -38.01
CA ILE A 205 7.36 -2.89 -38.59
C ILE A 205 6.38 -2.05 -39.45
N ARG A 206 6.17 -0.77 -39.14
CA ARG A 206 5.34 0.14 -39.96
C ARG A 206 6.01 0.64 -41.25
N LYS A 207 7.32 0.38 -41.45
CA LYS A 207 8.10 0.85 -42.61
C LYS A 207 8.41 -0.24 -43.64
N SER A 208 7.52 -1.20 -43.86
CA SER A 208 7.57 -2.06 -45.06
C SER A 208 6.40 -1.76 -46.01
N PRO A 209 6.61 -0.97 -47.06
CA PRO A 209 5.72 -0.93 -48.22
C PRO A 209 6.21 -1.91 -49.30
N TYR A 210 5.25 -2.53 -50.01
CA TYR A 210 5.36 -3.40 -51.20
C TYR A 210 5.52 -4.91 -50.98
N ILE A 211 4.39 -5.65 -51.08
CA ILE A 211 4.17 -6.66 -52.13
C ILE A 211 2.71 -6.56 -52.62
N GLU A 212 2.53 -6.49 -53.93
CA GLU A 212 1.24 -6.42 -54.63
C GLU A 212 0.42 -7.72 -54.60
N LYS A 213 -0.90 -7.50 -54.53
CA LYS A 213 -2.10 -8.28 -54.90
C LYS A 213 -1.95 -9.67 -55.55
N GLY A 214 -2.75 -10.61 -55.02
CA GLY A 214 -3.21 -11.82 -55.73
C GLY A 214 -4.38 -12.53 -55.03
N LYS A 215 -5.61 -12.18 -55.45
CA LYS A 215 -6.92 -12.87 -55.35
C LYS A 215 -7.02 -14.18 -54.51
N GLU A 216 -7.98 -14.24 -53.56
CA GLU A 216 -9.13 -15.17 -53.67
C GLU A 216 -10.25 -14.97 -52.62
N LYS A 217 -11.46 -14.84 -53.17
CA LYS A 217 -12.81 -15.28 -52.74
C LYS A 217 -13.28 -15.11 -51.30
N ARG A 218 -14.25 -14.20 -51.18
CA ARG A 218 -15.39 -14.25 -50.25
C ARG A 218 -16.06 -15.63 -50.29
N ASN A 219 -16.37 -16.18 -49.13
CA ASN A 219 -17.61 -16.92 -48.92
C ASN A 219 -18.11 -16.64 -47.50
N ASN A 220 -19.31 -16.05 -47.44
CA ASN A 220 -20.13 -15.98 -46.24
C ASN A 220 -20.76 -17.36 -46.01
N ILE A 221 -20.74 -17.84 -44.77
CA ILE A 221 -21.81 -18.70 -44.25
C ILE A 221 -22.30 -18.08 -42.94
N ILE A 222 -23.60 -17.81 -42.94
CA ILE A 222 -24.40 -17.18 -41.89
C ILE A 222 -24.85 -18.28 -40.91
N LEU A 223 -25.29 -17.86 -39.72
CA LEU A 223 -26.25 -18.47 -38.77
C LEU A 223 -25.55 -19.10 -37.56
N LYS A 224 -25.95 -18.87 -36.30
CA LYS A 224 -27.04 -18.11 -35.67
C LYS A 224 -26.90 -18.23 -34.13
N LYS A 225 -27.49 -17.27 -33.43
CA LYS A 225 -28.26 -17.39 -32.16
C LYS A 225 -27.57 -17.34 -30.78
N ASP A 226 -28.04 -16.32 -30.05
CA ASP A 226 -28.70 -16.37 -28.72
C ASP A 226 -27.89 -16.77 -27.47
N GLY A 227 -27.59 -15.76 -26.64
CA GLY A 227 -28.34 -15.53 -25.39
C GLY A 227 -27.92 -16.25 -24.10
N LYS A 228 -27.47 -15.41 -23.14
CA LYS A 228 -27.58 -15.48 -21.66
C LYS A 228 -26.67 -16.46 -20.90
N MET A 229 -25.69 -15.95 -20.14
CA MET A 229 -25.79 -15.42 -18.76
C MET A 229 -26.10 -16.48 -17.70
N GLY A 230 -25.07 -16.87 -16.95
CA GLY A 230 -25.17 -17.60 -15.68
C GLY A 230 -24.00 -17.20 -14.79
N GLY A 231 -24.27 -16.38 -13.77
CA GLY A 231 -23.28 -15.91 -12.82
C GLY A 231 -22.79 -17.02 -11.89
N LYS A 232 -21.50 -16.98 -11.58
CA LYS A 232 -20.90 -17.62 -10.40
C LYS A 232 -19.98 -16.61 -9.73
N GLN A 233 -20.49 -15.95 -8.69
CA GLN A 233 -19.65 -15.30 -7.68
C GLN A 233 -18.85 -16.39 -6.98
N GLN A 234 -17.54 -16.35 -7.17
CA GLN A 234 -16.62 -17.36 -6.71
C GLN A 234 -15.99 -16.88 -5.39
N GLN A 235 -16.37 -17.55 -4.31
CA GLN A 235 -15.68 -17.57 -3.01
C GLN A 235 -14.21 -17.95 -3.24
N PHE A 236 -13.30 -16.99 -3.37
CA PHE A 236 -11.86 -17.26 -3.52
C PHE A 236 -10.96 -16.54 -2.51
N ALA A 237 -11.44 -15.56 -1.75
CA ALA A 237 -10.56 -14.75 -0.89
C ALA A 237 -10.10 -15.42 0.43
N ALA A 238 -10.88 -16.35 1.00
CA ALA A 238 -10.58 -16.87 2.34
C ALA A 238 -9.50 -17.97 2.36
N LYS A 239 -9.46 -18.83 1.33
CA LYS A 239 -8.49 -19.94 1.26
C LYS A 239 -7.08 -19.49 0.88
N ASP A 240 -6.97 -18.43 0.10
CA ASP A 240 -5.68 -17.87 -0.33
C ASP A 240 -4.96 -17.15 0.83
N PHE A 241 -5.70 -16.62 1.79
CA PHE A 241 -5.16 -16.03 3.02
C PHE A 241 -4.60 -17.09 3.97
N GLU A 242 -5.34 -18.18 4.24
CA GLU A 242 -4.86 -19.28 5.10
C GLU A 242 -3.63 -19.99 4.53
N ASN A 243 -3.56 -20.16 3.21
CA ASN A 243 -2.42 -20.81 2.55
C ASN A 243 -1.16 -19.94 2.57
N ASN A 244 -1.28 -18.63 2.35
CA ASN A 244 -0.15 -17.71 2.47
C ASN A 244 0.33 -17.57 3.92
N PHE A 245 -0.59 -17.54 4.89
CA PHE A 245 -0.23 -17.48 6.30
C PHE A 245 0.51 -18.75 6.75
N ARG A 246 0.06 -19.94 6.33
CA ARG A 246 0.77 -21.20 6.58
C ARG A 246 2.16 -21.24 5.95
N PHE A 247 2.29 -20.78 4.70
CA PHE A 247 3.57 -20.78 4.00
C PHE A 247 4.63 -19.90 4.71
N VAL A 248 4.23 -18.73 5.21
CA VAL A 248 5.15 -17.84 5.94
C VAL A 248 5.46 -18.38 7.34
N VAL A 249 4.47 -18.96 8.04
CA VAL A 249 4.68 -19.57 9.36
C VAL A 249 5.54 -20.82 9.32
N GLU A 250 5.43 -21.67 8.29
CA GLU A 250 6.31 -22.84 8.11
C GLU A 250 7.76 -22.47 7.84
N LYS A 251 7.99 -21.34 7.17
CA LYS A 251 9.34 -20.81 6.91
C LYS A 251 10.02 -20.24 8.17
N LEU A 252 9.23 -19.78 9.15
CA LEU A 252 9.73 -19.24 10.42
C LEU A 252 10.04 -20.31 11.48
N LYS A 253 9.69 -21.58 11.24
CA LYS A 253 9.93 -22.72 12.15
C LYS A 253 11.18 -23.55 11.82
N LYS A 254 11.97 -23.15 10.82
CA LYS A 254 13.25 -23.76 10.44
C LYS A 254 14.37 -22.76 10.64
#